data_AF-A0A815UR71-F1
#
_entry.id   AF-A0A815UR71-F1
#
_cell.length_a   1.000
_cell.length_b   1.000
_cell.length_c   1.000
_cell.angle_alpha   90.00
_cell.angle_beta   90.00
_cell.angle_gamma   90.00
#
_symmetry.space_group_name_H-M   'P 1'
#
loop_
_entity.id
_entity.type
_entity.pdbx_description
1 polymer ?
#
loop_
_entity_poly.entity_id
_entity_poly.type
_entity_poly.pdbx_seq_one_letter_code
_entity_poly.pdbx_strand_id
1 'polypeptide(L)'
;MKLIALNFKYFTMTWNVFDFIIVIASVLGQALGEIMAQFVVNPTLLRVVRVARIGRILRLVKGAKGIRTLLFALAVSMPALFNIGLLLFLVMFIYSIFGMSFFAYVRKSAGITDLFNFETFPNSMIVLFPMCTTAGWSGVFQALTNDRPPDCNPTLNTPSHKGDCGDTAIATPFLVSYVIITSLIVVNMYIAVILENFNQAQEDVQQGLTDDDYDMYYEKWQRFDPSGSQFINYDQLSDFVDDLEPPLRVSKPNQLILVRMNLPICEYDRMHCVDILDGLTKHFLGTLDTEIASNEIDAPIDMKKDRPKDYHPISTTIQRQRELYLSRLILRRFRNNVKRRRNEQKGQELTFE
;
A
#
# COMPACT_ATOMS: atom_id res chain seq x y z
N MET A 1 27.56 -12.89 5.36
CA MET A 1 27.68 -12.68 3.89
C MET A 1 26.97 -11.42 3.41
N LYS A 2 25.63 -11.31 3.45
CA LYS A 2 24.92 -10.11 2.96
C LYS A 2 25.27 -8.82 3.71
N LEU A 3 25.44 -8.89 5.04
CA LEU A 3 25.87 -7.75 5.86
C LEU A 3 27.27 -7.22 5.46
N ILE A 4 28.18 -8.14 5.10
CA ILE A 4 29.56 -7.84 4.70
C ILE A 4 29.62 -7.26 3.29
N ALA A 5 28.72 -7.69 2.39
CA ALA A 5 28.68 -7.23 1.00
C ALA A 5 27.97 -5.87 0.82
N LEU A 6 26.99 -5.55 1.66
CA LEU A 6 26.11 -4.37 1.50
C LEU A 6 26.34 -3.28 2.56
N ASN A 7 27.12 -3.54 3.61
CA ASN A 7 27.38 -2.61 4.72
C ASN A 7 26.08 -1.95 5.22
N PHE A 8 26.04 -0.61 5.35
CA PHE A 8 24.87 0.12 5.83
C PHE A 8 23.64 0.04 4.89
N LYS A 9 23.83 -0.21 3.58
CA LYS A 9 22.70 -0.43 2.64
C LYS A 9 21.90 -1.70 2.96
N TYR A 10 22.43 -2.59 3.81
CA TYR A 10 21.68 -3.76 4.27
C TYR A 10 20.44 -3.36 5.09
N PHE A 11 20.54 -2.34 5.94
CA PHE A 11 19.47 -1.91 6.86
C PHE A 11 18.41 -1.03 6.18
N THR A 12 18.68 -0.52 4.98
CA THR A 12 17.71 0.24 4.19
C THR A 12 16.58 -0.64 3.65
N MET A 13 16.84 -1.93 3.45
CA MET A 13 15.86 -2.87 2.91
C MET A 13 15.05 -3.55 4.04
N THR A 14 13.75 -3.23 4.16
CA THR A 14 12.84 -3.74 5.21
C THR A 14 12.85 -5.26 5.33
N TRP A 15 12.92 -5.99 4.21
CA TRP A 15 12.99 -7.45 4.18
C TRP A 15 14.30 -8.03 4.73
N ASN A 16 15.39 -7.27 4.64
CA ASN A 16 16.68 -7.68 5.19
C ASN A 16 16.71 -7.41 6.70
N VAL A 17 16.11 -6.31 7.17
CA VAL A 17 15.94 -6.01 8.60
C VAL A 17 15.06 -7.08 9.27
N PHE A 18 13.93 -7.44 8.65
CA PHE A 18 13.06 -8.52 9.15
C PHE A 18 13.80 -9.86 9.26
N ASP A 19 14.57 -10.23 8.23
CA ASP A 19 15.37 -11.47 8.25
C ASP A 19 16.44 -11.43 9.34
N PHE A 20 17.09 -10.28 9.54
CA PHE A 20 18.07 -10.06 10.61
C PHE A 20 17.47 -10.22 12.00
N ILE A 21 16.27 -9.66 12.24
CA ILE A 21 15.53 -9.83 13.50
C ILE A 21 15.21 -11.31 13.74
N ILE A 22 14.72 -12.04 12.73
CA ILE A 22 14.44 -13.48 12.84
C ILE A 22 15.72 -14.27 13.17
N VAL A 23 16.84 -13.97 12.51
CA VAL A 23 18.13 -14.62 12.80
C VAL A 23 18.51 -14.39 14.25
N ILE A 24 18.50 -13.13 14.72
CA ILE A 24 18.89 -12.77 16.08
C ILE A 24 17.95 -13.43 17.09
N ALA A 25 16.63 -13.33 16.91
CA ALA A 25 15.66 -13.94 17.81
C ALA A 25 15.83 -15.47 17.88
N SER A 26 16.18 -16.13 16.76
CA SER A 26 16.45 -17.57 16.72
C SER A 26 17.73 -17.93 17.47
N VAL A 27 18.82 -17.15 17.30
CA VAL A 27 20.10 -17.35 17.98
C VAL A 27 19.97 -17.08 19.48
N LEU A 28 19.32 -15.97 19.86
CA LEU A 28 19.02 -15.65 21.26
C LEU A 28 18.13 -16.73 21.88
N GLY A 29 17.10 -17.20 21.17
CA GLY A 29 16.26 -18.30 21.65
C GLY A 29 17.06 -19.58 21.88
N GLN A 30 17.97 -19.94 20.96
CA GLN A 30 18.83 -21.11 21.12
C GLN A 30 19.80 -20.96 22.29
N ALA A 31 20.52 -19.84 22.38
CA ALA A 31 21.45 -19.54 23.46
C ALA A 31 20.75 -19.51 24.82
N LEU A 32 19.57 -18.87 24.92
CA LEU A 32 18.74 -18.90 26.12
C LEU A 32 18.27 -20.33 26.44
N GLY A 33 17.93 -21.14 25.45
CA GLY A 33 17.55 -22.53 25.66
C GLY A 33 18.67 -23.40 26.24
N GLU A 34 19.92 -23.15 25.85
CA GLU A 34 21.11 -23.85 26.37
C GLU A 34 21.48 -23.37 27.77
N ILE A 35 21.46 -22.06 28.02
CA ILE A 35 21.72 -21.48 29.35
C ILE A 35 20.63 -21.91 30.35
N MET A 36 19.37 -21.89 29.94
CA MET A 36 18.24 -22.30 30.78
C MET A 36 18.12 -23.81 30.96
N ALA A 37 18.89 -24.63 30.21
CA ALA A 37 18.97 -26.07 30.46
C ALA A 37 19.93 -26.41 31.62
N GLN A 38 20.84 -25.49 31.99
CA GLN A 38 21.71 -25.63 33.16
C GLN A 38 21.04 -25.18 34.47
N PHE A 39 20.01 -24.34 34.40
CA PHE A 39 19.16 -23.98 35.53
C PHE A 39 17.90 -24.86 35.54
N VAL A 40 17.34 -25.18 36.71
CA VAL A 40 16.09 -25.97 36.82
C VAL A 40 14.91 -25.07 36.44
N VAL A 41 14.71 -24.81 35.15
CA VAL A 41 13.70 -23.85 34.67
C VAL A 41 12.46 -24.56 34.12
N ASN A 42 11.31 -23.91 34.28
CA ASN A 42 9.98 -24.41 33.95
C ASN A 42 9.88 -24.93 32.49
N PRO A 43 9.48 -26.21 32.26
CA PRO A 43 9.44 -26.83 30.93
C PRO A 43 8.56 -26.11 29.90
N THR A 44 7.68 -25.19 30.30
CA THR A 44 6.87 -24.35 29.40
C THR A 44 7.72 -23.35 28.61
N LEU A 45 8.75 -22.74 29.21
CA LEU A 45 9.60 -21.75 28.53
C LEU A 45 10.45 -22.39 27.43
N LEU A 46 10.93 -23.62 27.67
CA LEU A 46 11.65 -24.40 26.66
C LEU A 46 10.77 -24.74 25.45
N ARG A 47 9.45 -24.91 25.62
CA ARG A 47 8.52 -25.11 24.50
C ARG A 47 8.37 -23.84 23.67
N VAL A 48 8.27 -22.67 24.30
CA VAL A 48 8.16 -21.38 23.60
C VAL A 48 9.39 -21.12 22.73
N VAL A 49 10.60 -21.38 23.25
CA VAL A 49 11.86 -21.26 22.48
C VAL A 49 11.87 -22.18 21.25
N ARG A 50 11.31 -23.40 21.36
CA ARG A 50 11.18 -24.32 20.22
C ARG A 50 10.21 -23.79 19.17
N VAL A 51 9.09 -23.20 19.59
CA VAL A 51 8.09 -22.56 18.70
C VAL A 51 8.69 -21.35 17.98
N ALA A 52 9.56 -20.56 18.62
CA ALA A 52 10.20 -19.41 17.99
C ALA A 52 10.99 -19.78 16.71
N ARG A 53 11.53 -21.00 16.64
CA ARG A 53 12.24 -21.52 15.45
C ARG A 53 11.31 -21.72 14.24
N ILE A 54 10.00 -21.82 14.44
CA ILE A 54 8.98 -21.89 13.36
C ILE A 54 8.93 -20.54 12.62
N GLY A 55 9.28 -19.42 13.28
CA GLY A 55 9.34 -18.10 12.68
C GLY A 55 10.24 -18.00 11.44
N ARG A 56 11.23 -18.89 11.28
CA ARG A 56 12.06 -18.95 10.05
C ARG A 56 11.26 -19.31 8.79
N ILE A 57 10.10 -19.96 8.93
CA ILE A 57 9.18 -20.26 7.81
C ILE A 57 8.65 -18.95 7.21
N LEU A 58 8.56 -17.86 7.98
CA LEU A 58 8.16 -16.54 7.47
C LEU A 58 9.12 -15.99 6.41
N ARG A 59 10.36 -16.51 6.31
CA ARG A 59 11.27 -16.17 5.21
C ARG A 59 10.73 -16.58 3.84
N LEU A 60 9.85 -17.59 3.79
CA LEU A 60 9.20 -18.03 2.55
C LEU A 60 8.27 -16.95 1.96
N VAL A 61 7.76 -16.05 2.80
CA VAL A 61 6.95 -14.90 2.36
C VAL A 61 7.73 -14.00 1.39
N LYS A 62 9.06 -13.93 1.53
CA LYS A 62 9.92 -13.14 0.64
C LYS A 62 9.89 -13.64 -0.81
N GLY A 63 9.70 -14.93 -1.03
CA GLY A 63 9.68 -15.56 -2.35
C GLY A 63 8.30 -15.56 -3.01
N ALA A 64 7.22 -15.42 -2.24
CA ALA A 64 5.85 -15.54 -2.73
C ALA A 64 5.23 -14.15 -2.96
N LYS A 65 5.37 -13.62 -4.19
CA LYS A 65 4.84 -12.29 -4.59
C LYS A 65 3.34 -12.14 -4.22
N GLY A 66 2.52 -13.16 -4.43
CA GLY A 66 1.08 -13.12 -4.09
C GLY A 66 0.79 -13.02 -2.59
N ILE A 67 1.47 -13.81 -1.75
CA ILE A 67 1.30 -13.74 -0.28
C ILE A 67 1.76 -12.37 0.24
N ARG A 68 2.87 -11.84 -0.31
CA ARG A 68 3.38 -10.52 0.06
C ARG A 68 2.37 -9.41 -0.21
N THR A 69 1.71 -9.43 -1.36
CA THR A 69 0.68 -8.45 -1.70
C THR A 69 -0.51 -8.53 -0.75
N LEU A 70 -0.99 -9.74 -0.42
CA LEU A 70 -2.10 -9.92 0.53
C LEU A 70 -1.74 -9.43 1.94
N LEU A 71 -0.53 -9.73 2.43
CA LEU A 71 -0.06 -9.27 3.74
C LEU A 71 0.15 -7.75 3.78
N PHE A 72 0.58 -7.15 2.68
CA PHE A 72 0.72 -5.70 2.57
C PHE A 72 -0.65 -5.02 2.65
N ALA A 73 -1.64 -5.48 1.88
CA ALA A 73 -3.02 -4.98 1.97
C ALA A 73 -3.61 -5.11 3.38
N LEU A 74 -3.34 -6.24 4.05
CA LEU A 74 -3.74 -6.43 5.45
C LEU A 74 -3.03 -5.45 6.41
N ALA A 75 -1.75 -5.18 6.20
CA ALA A 75 -1.00 -4.21 7.00
C ALA A 75 -1.49 -2.77 6.79
N VAL A 76 -1.84 -2.41 5.55
CA VAL A 76 -2.39 -1.10 5.21
C VAL A 76 -3.75 -0.86 5.85
N SER A 77 -4.59 -1.89 5.96
CA SER A 77 -5.90 -1.80 6.65
C SER A 77 -5.81 -1.88 8.19
N MET A 78 -4.64 -2.19 8.75
CA MET A 78 -4.44 -2.36 10.19
C MET A 78 -4.70 -1.08 11.03
N PRO A 79 -4.34 0.15 10.60
CA PRO A 79 -4.61 1.37 11.37
C PRO A 79 -6.10 1.63 11.58
N ALA A 80 -6.91 1.45 10.54
CA ALA A 80 -8.37 1.58 10.63
C ALA A 80 -8.98 0.52 11.57
N LEU A 81 -8.53 -0.73 11.43
CA LEU A 81 -8.91 -1.83 12.31
C LEU A 81 -8.52 -1.57 13.77
N PHE A 82 -7.36 -0.99 14.04
CA PHE A 82 -6.88 -0.71 15.39
C PHE A 82 -7.79 0.29 16.12
N ASN A 83 -8.26 1.33 15.45
CA ASN A 83 -9.19 2.31 16.04
C ASN A 83 -10.51 1.66 16.48
N ILE A 84 -11.08 0.78 15.64
CA ILE A 84 -12.34 0.08 15.96
C ILE A 84 -12.09 -1.01 17.00
N GLY A 85 -10.94 -1.69 16.94
CA GLY A 85 -10.50 -2.66 17.94
C GLY A 85 -10.33 -2.03 19.32
N LEU A 86 -9.81 -0.81 19.42
CA LEU A 86 -9.74 -0.05 20.67
C LEU A 86 -11.12 0.30 21.21
N LEU A 87 -12.08 0.66 20.34
CA LEU A 87 -13.46 0.90 20.75
C LEU A 87 -14.10 -0.39 21.30
N LEU A 88 -13.93 -1.53 20.62
CA LEU A 88 -14.42 -2.82 21.09
C LEU A 88 -13.78 -3.20 22.43
N PHE A 89 -12.47 -3.02 22.56
CA PHE A 89 -11.73 -3.27 23.80
C PHE A 89 -12.23 -2.39 24.96
N LEU A 90 -12.54 -1.11 24.70
CA LEU A 90 -13.12 -0.20 25.70
C LEU A 90 -14.50 -0.68 26.17
N VAL A 91 -15.37 -1.11 25.24
CA VAL A 91 -16.68 -1.66 25.59
C VAL A 91 -16.53 -2.94 26.41
N MET A 92 -15.67 -3.87 25.98
CA MET A 92 -15.36 -5.08 26.76
C MET A 92 -14.83 -4.74 28.15
N PHE A 93 -13.94 -3.75 28.25
CA PHE A 93 -13.41 -3.28 29.53
C PHE A 93 -14.54 -2.83 30.47
N ILE A 94 -15.43 -1.96 30.01
CA ILE A 94 -16.57 -1.46 30.81
C ILE A 94 -17.47 -2.63 31.27
N TYR A 95 -17.83 -3.53 30.35
CA TYR A 95 -18.66 -4.69 30.67
C TYR A 95 -17.96 -5.69 31.58
N SER A 96 -16.64 -5.81 31.52
CA SER A 96 -15.87 -6.68 32.43
C SER A 96 -15.92 -6.19 33.88
N ILE A 97 -15.88 -4.87 34.09
CA ILE A 97 -16.01 -4.26 35.43
C ILE A 97 -17.41 -4.49 35.99
N PHE A 98 -18.45 -4.23 35.19
CA PHE A 98 -19.83 -4.51 35.60
C PHE A 98 -20.07 -6.00 35.83
N GLY A 99 -19.53 -6.87 34.96
CA GLY A 99 -19.65 -8.31 35.08
C GLY A 99 -19.05 -8.84 36.38
N MET A 100 -17.88 -8.34 36.78
CA MET A 100 -17.31 -8.67 38.10
C MET A 100 -18.20 -8.18 39.24
N SER A 101 -18.73 -6.97 39.15
CA SER A 101 -19.56 -6.40 40.22
C SER A 101 -20.86 -7.16 40.44
N PHE A 102 -21.47 -7.69 39.38
CA PHE A 102 -22.77 -8.37 39.47
C PHE A 102 -22.68 -9.89 39.55
N PHE A 103 -21.66 -10.50 38.92
CA PHE A 103 -21.65 -11.94 38.66
C PHE A 103 -20.43 -12.70 39.21
N ALA A 104 -19.55 -12.06 39.98
CA ALA A 104 -18.34 -12.71 40.51
C ALA A 104 -18.63 -13.96 41.37
N TYR A 105 -19.80 -14.02 42.02
CA TYR A 105 -20.14 -15.08 42.97
C TYR A 105 -21.23 -16.04 42.49
N VAL A 106 -21.64 -15.93 41.23
CA VAL A 106 -22.65 -16.81 40.65
C VAL A 106 -22.12 -18.24 40.61
N ARG A 107 -22.98 -19.20 40.94
CA ARG A 107 -22.65 -20.62 40.89
C ARG A 107 -22.12 -21.02 39.52
N LYS A 108 -20.98 -21.72 39.52
CA LYS A 108 -20.36 -22.27 38.31
C LYS A 108 -21.27 -23.35 37.72
N SER A 109 -21.82 -23.07 36.55
CA SER A 109 -22.75 -23.95 35.82
C SER A 109 -22.73 -23.62 34.33
N ALA A 110 -23.03 -24.59 33.48
CA ALA A 110 -23.12 -24.48 32.02
C ALA A 110 -21.91 -23.77 31.35
N GLY A 111 -21.96 -22.44 31.20
CA GLY A 111 -20.90 -21.62 30.59
C GLY A 111 -19.91 -20.98 31.57
N ILE A 112 -20.15 -21.06 32.88
CA ILE A 112 -19.27 -20.50 33.91
C ILE A 112 -18.48 -21.62 34.59
N THR A 113 -17.15 -21.55 34.52
CA THR A 113 -16.19 -22.54 35.06
C THR A 113 -15.07 -21.87 35.86
N ASP A 114 -14.12 -22.63 36.40
CA ASP A 114 -12.98 -22.07 37.14
C ASP A 114 -12.06 -21.16 36.32
N LEU A 115 -12.04 -21.35 35.00
CA LEU A 115 -11.24 -20.56 34.05
C LEU A 115 -12.07 -19.49 33.33
N PHE A 116 -13.37 -19.75 33.12
CA PHE A 116 -14.30 -18.86 32.43
C PHE A 116 -15.34 -18.35 33.42
N ASN A 117 -15.04 -17.26 34.14
CA ASN A 117 -15.92 -16.66 35.14
C ASN A 117 -15.73 -15.15 35.24
N PHE A 118 -16.54 -14.50 36.10
CA PHE A 118 -16.46 -13.07 36.40
C PHE A 118 -15.77 -12.78 37.74
N GLU A 119 -14.94 -13.70 38.28
CA GLU A 119 -14.29 -13.49 39.58
C GLU A 119 -13.15 -12.45 39.48
N THR A 120 -12.44 -12.41 38.35
CA THR A 120 -11.30 -11.52 38.12
C THR A 120 -11.40 -10.83 36.78
N PHE A 121 -10.76 -9.67 36.65
CA PHE A 121 -10.81 -8.86 35.44
C PHE A 121 -10.35 -9.63 34.17
N PRO A 122 -9.21 -10.37 34.17
CA PRO A 122 -8.81 -11.15 33.02
C PRO A 122 -9.79 -12.27 32.67
N ASN A 123 -10.37 -12.95 33.66
CA ASN A 123 -11.35 -14.01 33.43
C ASN A 123 -12.62 -13.44 32.79
N SER A 124 -13.11 -12.29 33.28
CA SER A 124 -14.26 -11.57 32.70
C SER A 124 -13.99 -11.19 31.24
N MET A 125 -12.79 -10.72 30.92
CA MET A 125 -12.40 -10.40 29.53
C MET A 125 -12.38 -11.65 28.64
N ILE A 126 -11.89 -12.78 29.15
CA ILE A 126 -11.88 -14.06 28.42
C ILE A 126 -13.30 -14.59 28.18
N VAL A 127 -14.23 -14.36 29.11
CA VAL A 127 -15.65 -14.72 28.95
C VAL A 127 -16.34 -13.82 27.93
N LEU A 128 -16.07 -12.51 27.97
CA LEU A 128 -16.67 -11.51 27.08
C LEU A 128 -16.15 -11.57 25.64
N PHE A 129 -14.90 -11.99 25.43
CA PHE A 129 -14.27 -12.01 24.10
C PHE A 129 -14.99 -12.93 23.09
N PRO A 130 -15.27 -14.22 23.38
CA PRO A 130 -16.07 -15.08 22.49
C PRO A 130 -17.52 -14.59 22.34
N MET A 131 -18.06 -13.91 23.36
CA MET A 131 -19.41 -13.36 23.28
C MET A 131 -19.50 -12.16 22.32
N CYS A 132 -18.40 -11.48 21.98
CA CYS A 132 -18.39 -10.48 20.90
C CYS A 132 -18.86 -11.07 19.56
N THR A 133 -18.54 -12.34 19.30
CA THR A 133 -18.97 -13.11 18.13
C THR A 133 -20.20 -13.96 18.41
N THR A 134 -20.95 -13.63 19.47
CA THR A 134 -22.12 -14.38 19.96
C THR A 134 -21.86 -15.87 20.18
N ALA A 135 -20.62 -16.27 20.48
CA ALA A 135 -20.29 -17.64 20.81
C ALA A 135 -20.46 -17.87 22.32
N GLY A 136 -21.09 -18.98 22.69
CA GLY A 136 -21.20 -19.40 24.10
C GLY A 136 -22.14 -18.56 24.99
N TRP A 137 -22.86 -17.59 24.43
CA TRP A 137 -23.74 -16.70 25.21
C TRP A 137 -24.85 -17.44 25.95
N SER A 138 -25.37 -18.54 25.40
CA SER A 138 -26.48 -19.30 25.98
C SER A 138 -26.08 -19.98 27.29
N GLY A 139 -24.87 -20.55 27.36
CA GLY A 139 -24.35 -21.19 28.57
C GLY A 139 -24.04 -20.18 29.66
N VAL A 140 -23.52 -19.00 29.29
CA VAL A 140 -23.30 -17.89 30.22
C VAL A 140 -24.65 -17.35 30.71
N PHE A 141 -25.61 -17.11 29.81
CA PHE A 141 -26.95 -16.65 30.16
C PHE A 141 -27.63 -17.59 31.16
N GLN A 142 -27.65 -18.89 30.87
CA GLN A 142 -28.22 -19.89 31.76
C GLN A 142 -27.60 -19.85 33.16
N ALA A 143 -26.27 -19.71 33.25
CA ALA A 143 -25.60 -19.61 34.55
C ALA A 143 -26.01 -18.36 35.34
N LEU A 144 -26.10 -17.21 34.65
CA LEU A 144 -26.40 -15.92 35.29
C LEU A 144 -27.87 -15.73 35.67
N THR A 145 -28.80 -16.47 35.05
CA THR A 145 -30.24 -16.38 35.35
C THR A 145 -30.74 -17.42 36.35
N ASN A 146 -29.87 -18.26 36.89
CA ASN A 146 -30.27 -19.27 37.88
C ASN A 146 -30.54 -18.60 39.24
N ASP A 147 -31.81 -18.30 39.51
CA ASP A 147 -32.28 -17.55 40.68
C ASP A 147 -33.00 -18.43 41.73
N ARG A 148 -33.20 -19.73 41.46
CA ARG A 148 -33.95 -20.66 42.34
C ARG A 148 -33.19 -21.95 42.67
N PRO A 149 -33.42 -22.54 43.87
CA PRO A 149 -32.99 -23.90 44.18
C PRO A 149 -33.68 -24.95 43.26
N PRO A 150 -33.02 -26.06 42.86
CA PRO A 150 -31.72 -26.59 43.33
C PRO A 150 -30.50 -26.02 42.59
N ASP A 151 -30.70 -25.16 41.60
CA ASP A 151 -29.66 -24.66 40.72
C ASP A 151 -28.79 -23.57 41.36
N CYS A 152 -29.28 -22.91 42.42
CA CYS A 152 -28.47 -22.05 43.30
C CYS A 152 -28.85 -22.23 44.79
N ASN A 153 -28.00 -21.73 45.68
CA ASN A 153 -28.18 -21.74 47.12
C ASN A 153 -28.11 -20.30 47.70
N PRO A 154 -29.26 -19.68 48.04
CA PRO A 154 -29.28 -18.32 48.58
C PRO A 154 -28.75 -18.22 50.02
N THR A 155 -28.62 -19.36 50.71
CA THR A 155 -28.17 -19.43 52.11
C THR A 155 -26.70 -19.81 52.26
N LEU A 156 -25.97 -19.94 51.16
CA LEU A 156 -24.54 -20.22 51.18
C LEU A 156 -23.80 -19.05 51.86
N ASN A 157 -23.33 -19.28 53.09
CA ASN A 157 -22.53 -18.30 53.82
C ASN A 157 -21.05 -18.55 53.53
N THR A 158 -20.48 -17.76 52.62
CA THR A 158 -19.02 -17.67 52.48
C THR A 158 -18.51 -16.45 53.28
N PRO A 159 -17.21 -16.38 53.59
CA PRO A 159 -16.65 -15.26 54.34
C PRO A 159 -16.84 -13.90 53.67
N SER A 160 -17.08 -13.88 52.36
CA SER A 160 -17.06 -12.66 51.54
C SER A 160 -18.44 -12.26 50.98
N HIS A 161 -19.39 -13.19 50.85
CA HIS A 161 -20.71 -12.93 50.25
C HIS A 161 -21.78 -13.90 50.76
N LYS A 162 -23.04 -13.53 50.56
CA LYS A 162 -24.20 -14.37 50.88
C LYS A 162 -24.88 -14.84 49.60
N GLY A 163 -24.93 -16.16 49.42
CA GLY A 163 -25.59 -16.81 48.29
C GLY A 163 -24.77 -16.81 46.99
N ASP A 164 -25.06 -17.76 46.13
CA ASP A 164 -24.45 -17.96 44.80
C ASP A 164 -25.49 -17.89 43.66
N CYS A 165 -26.68 -17.36 43.94
CA CYS A 165 -27.76 -17.20 42.98
C CYS A 165 -27.49 -16.03 42.03
N GLY A 166 -27.82 -16.25 40.75
CA GLY A 166 -27.87 -15.19 39.75
C GLY A 166 -29.13 -14.34 39.87
N ASP A 167 -29.15 -13.23 39.15
CA ASP A 167 -30.30 -12.32 39.08
C ASP A 167 -30.73 -12.15 37.62
N THR A 168 -31.89 -12.73 37.29
CA THR A 168 -32.47 -12.68 35.94
C THR A 168 -32.76 -11.25 35.47
N ALA A 169 -33.13 -10.34 36.37
CA ALA A 169 -33.46 -8.96 36.03
C ALA A 169 -32.22 -8.12 35.67
N ILE A 170 -31.05 -8.47 36.17
CA ILE A 170 -29.77 -7.81 35.84
C ILE A 170 -29.04 -8.55 34.71
N ALA A 171 -29.02 -9.88 34.75
CA ALA A 171 -28.33 -10.73 33.77
C ALA A 171 -28.88 -10.56 32.35
N THR A 172 -30.20 -10.49 32.20
CA THR A 172 -30.86 -10.37 30.90
C THR A 172 -30.49 -9.06 30.18
N PRO A 173 -30.71 -7.86 30.76
CA PRO A 173 -30.32 -6.61 30.11
C PRO A 173 -28.80 -6.48 29.94
N PHE A 174 -27.99 -6.99 30.87
CA PHE A 174 -26.53 -6.98 30.73
C PHE A 174 -26.08 -7.75 29.47
N LEU A 175 -26.50 -9.00 29.30
CA LEU A 175 -26.08 -9.83 28.16
C LEU A 175 -26.71 -9.38 26.84
N VAL A 176 -28.00 -9.01 26.84
CA VAL A 176 -28.67 -8.55 25.62
C VAL A 176 -28.06 -7.23 25.13
N SER A 177 -27.84 -6.26 26.03
CA SER A 177 -27.19 -4.99 25.64
C SER A 177 -25.77 -5.20 25.15
N TYR A 178 -24.99 -6.08 25.80
CA TYR A 178 -23.64 -6.41 25.37
C TYR A 178 -23.63 -6.96 23.95
N VAL A 179 -24.43 -8.01 23.68
CA VAL A 179 -24.49 -8.67 22.38
C VAL A 179 -24.91 -7.70 21.28
N ILE A 180 -25.91 -6.84 21.52
CA ILE A 180 -26.35 -5.85 20.54
C ILE A 180 -25.22 -4.84 20.25
N ILE A 181 -24.62 -4.27 21.29
CA ILE A 181 -23.57 -3.25 21.13
C ILE A 181 -22.35 -3.85 20.43
N THR A 182 -21.86 -5.02 20.84
CA THR A 182 -20.70 -5.66 20.20
C THR A 182 -20.99 -6.08 18.78
N SER A 183 -22.20 -6.60 18.50
CA SER A 183 -22.59 -6.95 17.14
C SER A 183 -22.62 -5.72 16.22
N LEU A 184 -23.11 -4.58 16.68
CA LEU A 184 -23.10 -3.34 15.90
C LEU A 184 -21.67 -2.87 15.63
N ILE A 185 -20.77 -2.94 16.63
CA ILE A 185 -19.36 -2.59 16.46
C ILE A 185 -18.67 -3.52 15.46
N VAL A 186 -18.90 -4.83 15.53
CA VAL A 186 -18.30 -5.82 14.62
C VAL A 186 -18.81 -5.63 13.18
N VAL A 187 -20.10 -5.35 12.99
CA VAL A 187 -20.65 -5.05 11.65
C VAL A 187 -20.06 -3.75 11.11
N ASN A 188 -19.95 -2.71 11.92
CA ASN A 188 -19.33 -1.44 11.53
C ASN A 188 -17.84 -1.62 11.19
N MET A 189 -17.13 -2.48 11.92
CA MET A 189 -15.75 -2.87 11.60
C MET A 189 -15.67 -3.50 10.22
N TYR A 190 -16.57 -4.43 9.91
CA TYR A 190 -16.60 -5.12 8.63
C TYR A 190 -16.87 -4.16 7.45
N ILE A 191 -17.86 -3.26 7.62
CA ILE A 191 -18.17 -2.23 6.62
C ILE A 191 -16.95 -1.31 6.40
N ALA A 192 -16.31 -0.85 7.47
CA ALA A 192 -15.13 0.02 7.36
C ALA A 192 -13.99 -0.66 6.60
N VAL A 193 -13.70 -1.94 6.90
CA VAL A 193 -12.66 -2.70 6.18
C VAL A 193 -13.00 -2.88 4.71
N ILE A 194 -14.26 -3.17 4.38
CA ILE A 194 -14.69 -3.29 2.98
C ILE A 194 -14.55 -1.97 2.24
N LEU A 195 -15.01 -0.86 2.84
CA LEU A 195 -14.92 0.46 2.23
C LEU A 195 -13.47 0.89 2.03
N GLU A 196 -12.59 0.62 2.99
CA GLU A 196 -11.16 0.90 2.87
C GLU A 196 -10.53 0.11 1.72
N ASN A 197 -10.80 -1.21 1.65
CA ASN A 197 -10.29 -2.03 0.54
C ASN A 197 -10.85 -1.60 -0.82
N PHE A 198 -12.13 -1.20 -0.87
CA PHE A 198 -12.76 -0.73 -2.09
C PHE A 198 -12.19 0.63 -2.53
N ASN A 199 -12.03 1.56 -1.60
CA ASN A 199 -11.40 2.86 -1.85
C ASN A 199 -9.96 2.67 -2.33
N GLN A 200 -9.17 1.80 -1.68
CA GLN A 200 -7.81 1.50 -2.09
C GLN A 200 -7.76 0.88 -3.50
N ALA A 201 -8.64 -0.07 -3.81
CA ALA A 201 -8.72 -0.66 -5.15
C ALA A 201 -9.16 0.36 -6.21
N GLN A 202 -9.97 1.35 -5.84
CA GLN A 202 -10.37 2.45 -6.72
C GLN A 202 -9.22 3.46 -6.89
N GLU A 203 -8.48 3.78 -5.84
CA GLU A 203 -7.26 4.60 -5.91
C GLU A 203 -6.21 3.95 -6.82
N ASP A 204 -5.97 2.64 -6.72
CA ASP A 204 -5.04 1.92 -7.60
C ASP A 204 -5.45 2.00 -9.10
N VAL A 205 -6.75 2.19 -9.40
CA VAL A 205 -7.27 2.37 -10.76
C VAL A 205 -7.30 3.84 -11.17
N GLN A 206 -7.50 4.76 -10.22
CA GLN A 206 -7.57 6.21 -10.44
C GLN A 206 -6.23 6.92 -10.29
N GLN A 207 -5.18 6.22 -9.85
CA GLN A 207 -3.88 6.82 -9.62
C GLN A 207 -3.35 7.43 -10.92
N GLY A 208 -3.18 8.74 -10.87
CA GLY A 208 -2.38 9.49 -11.83
C GLY A 208 -0.91 9.08 -11.75
N LEU A 209 -0.01 10.00 -12.07
CA LEU A 209 1.42 9.76 -11.91
C LEU A 209 1.80 9.80 -10.42
N THR A 210 2.42 8.74 -9.94
CA THR A 210 2.94 8.61 -8.57
C THR A 210 4.37 9.15 -8.46
N ASP A 211 4.86 9.37 -7.23
CA ASP A 211 6.25 9.77 -6.98
C ASP A 211 7.26 8.76 -7.57
N ASP A 212 6.94 7.46 -7.51
CA ASP A 212 7.75 6.38 -8.07
C ASP A 212 7.90 6.50 -9.60
N ASP A 213 6.90 7.06 -10.31
CA ASP A 213 6.95 7.26 -11.77
C ASP A 213 7.93 8.38 -12.15
N TYR A 214 8.00 9.43 -11.33
CA TYR A 214 8.98 10.51 -11.50
C TYR A 214 10.41 10.01 -11.23
N ASP A 215 10.59 9.18 -10.18
CA ASP A 215 11.87 8.56 -9.88
C ASP A 215 12.32 7.60 -11.00
N MET A 216 11.40 6.78 -11.53
CA MET A 216 11.66 5.91 -12.69
C MET A 216 12.10 6.73 -13.91
N TYR A 217 11.44 7.86 -14.18
CA TYR A 217 11.81 8.76 -15.26
C TYR A 217 13.25 9.28 -15.10
N TYR A 218 13.63 9.76 -13.91
CA TYR A 218 14.99 10.27 -13.68
C TYR A 218 16.05 9.16 -13.66
N GLU A 219 15.74 7.96 -13.17
CA GLU A 219 16.64 6.81 -13.24
C GLU A 219 16.97 6.45 -14.69
N LYS A 220 15.95 6.42 -15.55
CA LYS A 220 16.12 6.16 -16.98
C LYS A 220 16.83 7.32 -17.69
N TRP A 221 16.52 8.56 -17.32
CA TRP A 221 17.16 9.77 -17.86
C TRP A 221 18.68 9.76 -17.70
N GLN A 222 19.19 9.33 -16.54
CA GLN A 222 20.63 9.27 -16.25
C GLN A 222 21.42 8.41 -17.23
N ARG A 223 20.78 7.46 -17.92
CA ARG A 223 21.42 6.64 -18.96
C ARG A 223 21.69 7.43 -20.24
N PHE A 224 20.87 8.44 -20.52
CA PHE A 224 20.96 9.29 -21.71
C PHE A 224 21.74 10.58 -21.45
N ASP A 225 21.77 11.07 -20.22
CA ASP A 225 22.59 12.21 -19.77
C ASP A 225 23.48 11.86 -18.56
N PRO A 226 24.58 11.09 -18.76
CA PRO A 226 25.51 10.77 -17.67
C PRO A 226 26.24 11.99 -17.10
N SER A 227 26.29 13.09 -17.85
CA SER A 227 26.93 14.34 -17.46
C SER A 227 26.09 15.21 -16.51
N GLY A 228 24.80 14.92 -16.35
CA GLY A 228 23.88 15.77 -15.59
C GLY A 228 23.69 17.16 -16.21
N SER A 229 23.78 17.25 -17.54
CA SER A 229 23.60 18.50 -18.28
C SER A 229 22.14 18.98 -18.31
N GLN A 230 21.18 18.11 -17.97
CA GLN A 230 19.73 18.31 -18.06
C GLN A 230 19.19 18.39 -19.50
N PHE A 231 20.02 18.06 -20.49
CA PHE A 231 19.65 18.06 -21.91
C PHE A 231 19.97 16.71 -22.57
N ILE A 232 19.13 16.33 -23.53
CA ILE A 232 19.42 15.25 -24.51
C ILE A 232 19.27 15.78 -25.92
N ASN A 233 19.85 15.08 -26.91
CA ASN A 233 19.63 15.44 -28.30
C ASN A 233 18.25 14.98 -28.79
N TYR A 234 17.65 15.74 -29.71
CA TYR A 234 16.34 15.46 -30.29
C TYR A 234 16.23 14.05 -30.88
N ASP A 235 17.31 13.53 -31.48
CA ASP A 235 17.33 12.19 -32.09
C ASP A 235 17.16 11.06 -31.06
N GLN A 236 17.56 11.29 -29.81
CA GLN A 236 17.49 10.29 -28.73
C GLN A 236 16.10 10.22 -28.09
N LEU A 237 15.23 11.20 -28.34
CA LEU A 237 13.92 11.30 -27.69
C LEU A 237 13.06 10.05 -27.92
N SER A 238 13.02 9.54 -29.16
CA SER A 238 12.22 8.37 -29.52
C SER A 238 12.66 7.10 -28.80
N ASP A 239 13.97 6.94 -28.59
CA ASP A 239 14.55 5.82 -27.86
C ASP A 239 14.29 5.96 -26.36
N PHE A 240 14.45 7.18 -25.83
CA PHE A 240 14.26 7.47 -24.41
C PHE A 240 12.83 7.16 -23.94
N VAL A 241 11.79 7.69 -24.63
CA VAL A 241 10.41 7.48 -24.21
C VAL A 241 9.92 6.02 -24.38
N ASP A 242 10.61 5.22 -25.20
CA ASP A 242 10.32 3.80 -25.37
C ASP A 242 10.99 2.92 -24.28
N ASP A 243 12.11 3.38 -23.69
CA ASP A 243 12.80 2.70 -22.57
C ASP A 243 12.14 2.95 -21.21
N LEU A 244 11.24 3.95 -21.12
CA LEU A 244 10.42 4.19 -19.93
C LEU A 244 9.47 3.01 -19.66
N GLU A 245 8.97 2.93 -18.42
CA GLU A 245 8.00 1.92 -18.01
C GLU A 245 6.57 2.52 -18.01
N PRO A 246 5.50 1.71 -18.17
CA PRO A 246 4.13 2.19 -17.97
C PRO A 246 4.03 2.81 -16.56
N PRO A 247 3.36 3.96 -16.37
CA PRO A 247 2.44 4.65 -17.29
C PRO A 247 3.07 5.65 -18.28
N LEU A 248 4.33 6.07 -18.10
CA LEU A 248 4.96 7.12 -18.93
C LEU A 248 5.51 6.64 -20.28
N ARG A 249 5.59 5.32 -20.48
CA ARG A 249 6.13 4.73 -21.71
C ARG A 249 5.31 5.07 -22.95
N VAL A 250 5.99 5.56 -23.99
CA VAL A 250 5.43 5.73 -25.34
C VAL A 250 6.15 4.79 -26.31
N SER A 251 5.53 3.64 -26.55
CA SER A 251 6.12 2.57 -27.36
C SER A 251 6.29 2.96 -28.83
N LYS A 252 7.34 2.44 -29.46
CA LYS A 252 7.54 2.65 -30.90
C LYS A 252 6.48 1.90 -31.72
N PRO A 253 5.99 2.50 -32.83
CA PRO A 253 6.39 3.79 -33.42
C PRO A 253 5.73 4.99 -32.72
N ASN A 254 6.55 5.86 -32.12
CA ASN A 254 6.09 6.97 -31.25
C ASN A 254 6.20 8.37 -31.88
N GLN A 255 6.66 8.47 -33.12
CA GLN A 255 6.97 9.76 -33.77
C GLN A 255 5.75 10.70 -33.86
N LEU A 256 4.58 10.17 -34.21
CA LEU A 256 3.36 10.99 -34.34
C LEU A 256 2.89 11.53 -32.99
N ILE A 257 3.04 10.73 -31.94
CA ILE A 257 2.65 11.09 -30.58
C ILE A 257 3.58 12.20 -30.06
N LEU A 258 4.90 12.04 -30.22
CA LEU A 258 5.92 13.03 -29.84
C LEU A 258 5.77 14.36 -30.58
N VAL A 259 5.32 14.32 -31.85
CA VAL A 259 4.98 15.53 -32.60
C VAL A 259 3.73 16.19 -32.02
N ARG A 260 2.69 15.42 -31.69
CA ARG A 260 1.45 15.97 -31.10
C ARG A 260 1.67 16.61 -29.73
N MET A 261 2.67 16.15 -28.97
CA MET A 261 3.04 16.71 -27.66
C MET A 261 3.64 18.14 -27.73
N ASN A 262 4.07 18.61 -28.90
CA ASN A 262 4.58 19.97 -29.12
C ASN A 262 5.72 20.38 -28.15
N LEU A 263 6.73 19.52 -27.98
CA LEU A 263 7.83 19.78 -27.06
C LEU A 263 8.78 20.87 -27.61
N PRO A 264 9.33 21.76 -26.77
CA PRO A 264 10.28 22.77 -27.19
C PRO A 264 11.65 22.15 -27.51
N ILE A 265 12.25 22.62 -28.61
CA ILE A 265 13.59 22.25 -29.07
C ILE A 265 14.49 23.48 -28.92
N CYS A 266 15.56 23.33 -28.16
CA CYS A 266 16.55 24.36 -27.88
C CYS A 266 17.65 24.43 -28.95
N GLU A 267 18.51 25.43 -28.82
CA GLU A 267 19.75 25.54 -29.58
C GLU A 267 20.54 24.22 -29.62
N TYR A 268 21.09 23.93 -30.80
CA TYR A 268 21.85 22.72 -31.10
C TYR A 268 21.03 21.42 -31.08
N ASP A 269 19.73 21.48 -31.41
CA ASP A 269 18.83 20.32 -31.42
C ASP A 269 18.74 19.60 -30.06
N ARG A 270 18.90 20.35 -28.97
CA ARG A 270 18.83 19.84 -27.60
C ARG A 270 17.42 19.99 -27.01
N MET A 271 17.01 19.09 -26.15
CA MET A 271 15.74 19.14 -25.45
C MET A 271 15.94 19.01 -23.94
N HIS A 272 15.21 19.82 -23.19
CA HIS A 272 15.36 19.91 -21.74
C HIS A 272 14.51 18.84 -21.03
N CYS A 273 15.09 18.22 -20.00
CA CYS A 273 14.50 17.15 -19.20
C CYS A 273 13.06 17.47 -18.74
N VAL A 274 12.88 18.62 -18.09
CA VAL A 274 11.58 19.03 -17.52
C VAL A 274 10.50 19.20 -18.59
N ASP A 275 10.84 19.70 -19.77
CA ASP A 275 9.85 19.93 -20.82
C ASP A 275 9.38 18.60 -21.43
N ILE A 276 10.24 17.59 -21.48
CA ILE A 276 9.87 16.23 -21.89
C ILE A 276 8.94 15.61 -20.85
N LEU A 277 9.29 15.72 -19.56
CA LEU A 277 8.46 15.19 -18.48
C LEU A 277 7.07 15.85 -18.45
N ASP A 278 6.99 17.18 -18.53
CA ASP A 278 5.74 17.93 -18.60
C ASP A 278 4.87 17.48 -19.80
N GLY A 279 5.49 17.27 -20.97
CA GLY A 279 4.79 16.77 -22.15
C GLY A 279 4.27 15.34 -22.00
N LEU A 280 5.02 14.45 -21.36
CA LEU A 280 4.58 13.08 -21.07
C LEU A 280 3.46 13.06 -20.03
N THR A 281 3.57 13.86 -18.98
CA THR A 281 2.53 14.02 -17.95
C THR A 281 1.22 14.51 -18.57
N LYS A 282 1.27 15.56 -19.39
CA LYS A 282 0.09 16.06 -20.12
C LYS A 282 -0.48 15.04 -21.09
N HIS A 283 0.37 14.26 -21.75
CA HIS A 283 -0.10 13.20 -22.62
C HIS A 283 -0.85 12.12 -21.85
N PHE A 284 -0.29 11.66 -20.72
CA PHE A 284 -0.90 10.66 -19.86
C PHE A 284 -2.25 11.14 -19.27
N LEU A 285 -2.27 12.36 -18.71
CA LEU A 285 -3.51 12.98 -18.21
C LEU A 285 -4.57 13.14 -19.31
N GLY A 286 -4.16 13.48 -20.53
CA GLY A 286 -5.05 13.58 -21.68
C GLY A 286 -5.57 12.25 -22.22
N THR A 287 -5.00 11.10 -21.80
CA THR A 287 -5.49 9.76 -22.15
C THR A 287 -6.43 9.15 -21.10
N LEU A 288 -6.51 9.74 -19.91
CA LEU A 288 -7.47 9.36 -18.88
C LEU A 288 -8.84 9.96 -19.23
N ASP A 289 -9.77 9.14 -19.72
CA ASP A 289 -11.18 9.49 -20.02
C ASP A 289 -12.01 9.73 -18.73
N THR A 290 -11.52 10.57 -17.81
CA THR A 290 -12.24 10.95 -16.58
C THR A 290 -12.52 12.44 -16.57
N GLU A 291 -13.78 12.81 -16.31
CA GLU A 291 -14.27 14.21 -16.21
C GLU A 291 -13.45 15.06 -15.22
N ILE A 292 -12.71 14.42 -14.31
CA ILE A 292 -11.81 15.00 -13.31
C ILE A 292 -10.59 15.69 -13.95
N ALA A 293 -10.10 15.21 -15.10
CA ALA A 293 -8.93 15.78 -15.76
C ALA A 293 -9.12 17.27 -16.12
N SER A 294 -10.35 17.69 -16.41
CA SER A 294 -10.65 19.07 -16.78
C SER A 294 -10.33 20.11 -15.69
N ASN A 295 -10.29 19.73 -14.41
CA ASN A 295 -9.98 20.64 -13.30
C ASN A 295 -8.49 20.67 -12.91
N GLU A 296 -7.70 19.64 -13.24
CA GLU A 296 -6.24 19.60 -12.96
C GLU A 296 -5.37 20.00 -14.15
N ILE A 297 -5.89 19.94 -15.38
CA ILE A 297 -5.17 20.35 -16.61
C ILE A 297 -4.71 21.82 -16.54
N ASP A 298 -5.42 22.67 -15.77
CA ASP A 298 -5.14 24.10 -15.65
C ASP A 298 -4.29 24.48 -14.42
N ALA A 299 -3.86 23.54 -13.58
CA ALA A 299 -2.79 23.82 -12.63
C ALA A 299 -1.49 23.86 -13.42
N PRO A 300 -0.88 25.03 -13.67
CA PRO A 300 0.43 25.07 -14.29
C PRO A 300 1.35 24.45 -13.23
N ILE A 301 1.85 23.25 -13.47
CA ILE A 301 2.96 22.73 -12.69
C ILE A 301 4.04 23.82 -12.77
N ASP A 302 4.25 24.56 -11.69
CA ASP A 302 5.11 25.74 -11.63
C ASP A 302 6.59 25.29 -11.63
N MET A 303 6.97 24.46 -12.59
CA MET A 303 8.35 24.08 -12.91
C MET A 303 9.05 25.19 -13.71
N LYS A 304 8.40 26.34 -13.94
CA LYS A 304 8.98 27.47 -14.68
C LYS A 304 10.06 28.22 -13.91
N LYS A 305 10.25 27.93 -12.61
CA LYS A 305 11.03 28.80 -11.72
C LYS A 305 12.55 28.65 -11.79
N ASP A 306 13.08 27.53 -12.31
CA ASP A 306 14.54 27.27 -12.35
C ASP A 306 15.01 26.71 -13.71
N ARG A 307 14.79 27.45 -14.81
CA ARG A 307 15.40 27.07 -16.09
C ARG A 307 16.86 27.52 -16.14
N PRO A 308 17.81 26.67 -16.58
CA PRO A 308 19.22 27.04 -16.72
C PRO A 308 19.39 28.25 -17.65
N LYS A 309 20.46 29.03 -17.46
CA LYS A 309 20.77 30.18 -18.34
C LYS A 309 20.92 29.80 -19.82
N ASP A 310 21.34 28.56 -20.08
CA ASP A 310 21.55 28.02 -21.43
C ASP A 310 20.26 27.50 -22.09
N TYR A 311 19.10 27.75 -21.47
CA TYR A 311 17.79 27.39 -22.00
C TYR A 311 17.31 28.42 -23.03
N HIS A 312 17.51 28.11 -24.32
CA HIS A 312 17.08 28.94 -25.45
C HIS A 312 16.24 28.13 -26.46
N PRO A 313 14.89 28.14 -26.35
CA PRO A 313 14.01 27.43 -27.26
C PRO A 313 13.90 28.16 -28.60
N ILE A 314 14.16 27.46 -29.71
CA ILE A 314 14.09 28.01 -31.08
C ILE A 314 12.91 27.44 -31.86
N SER A 315 12.58 26.17 -31.63
CA SER A 315 11.56 25.45 -32.39
C SER A 315 10.75 24.53 -31.48
N THR A 316 9.77 23.83 -32.06
CA THR A 316 9.01 22.78 -31.37
C THR A 316 8.94 21.53 -32.22
N THR A 317 8.56 20.39 -31.65
CA THR A 317 8.43 19.13 -32.41
C THR A 317 7.45 19.24 -33.58
N ILE A 318 6.36 20.00 -33.45
CA ILE A 318 5.42 20.31 -34.55
C ILE A 318 6.09 21.19 -35.59
N GLN A 319 6.74 22.27 -35.16
CA GLN A 319 7.36 23.22 -36.07
C GLN A 319 8.51 22.58 -36.87
N ARG A 320 9.33 21.74 -36.23
CA ARG A 320 10.41 20.97 -36.87
C ARG A 320 9.90 20.08 -37.99
N GLN A 321 8.78 19.39 -37.80
CA GLN A 321 8.16 18.59 -38.87
C GLN A 321 7.67 19.43 -40.04
N ARG A 322 7.11 20.62 -39.75
CA ARG A 322 6.71 21.57 -40.81
C ARG A 322 7.94 22.07 -41.59
N GLU A 323 9.02 22.43 -40.90
CA GLU A 323 10.29 22.85 -41.53
C GLU A 323 10.89 21.74 -42.40
N LEU A 324 10.89 20.49 -41.93
CA LEU A 324 11.35 19.34 -42.71
C LEU A 324 10.46 19.08 -43.93
N TYR A 325 9.15 19.23 -43.80
CA TYR A 325 8.23 19.11 -44.94
C TYR A 325 8.47 20.21 -45.98
N LEU A 326 8.58 21.46 -45.54
CA LEU A 326 8.84 22.62 -46.41
C LEU A 326 10.19 22.50 -47.11
N SER A 327 11.26 22.09 -46.40
CA SER A 327 12.58 21.90 -46.99
C SER A 327 12.56 20.80 -48.07
N ARG A 328 11.89 19.66 -47.82
CA ARG A 328 11.69 18.61 -48.83
C ARG A 328 10.91 19.11 -50.04
N LEU A 329 9.87 19.93 -49.83
CA LEU A 329 9.08 20.51 -50.90
C LEU A 329 9.91 21.46 -51.78
N ILE A 330 10.69 22.35 -51.14
CA ILE A 330 11.60 23.28 -51.82
C ILE A 330 12.66 22.51 -52.59
N LEU A 331 13.32 21.51 -51.96
CA LEU A 331 14.32 20.68 -52.62
C LEU A 331 13.75 19.93 -53.82
N ARG A 332 12.51 19.41 -53.71
CA ARG A 332 11.83 18.73 -54.81
C ARG A 332 11.54 19.69 -55.96
N ARG A 333 11.00 20.88 -55.67
CA ARG A 333 10.77 21.96 -56.65
C ARG A 333 12.07 22.40 -57.31
N PHE A 334 13.12 22.62 -56.54
CA PHE A 334 14.44 23.01 -57.02
C PHE A 334 15.04 21.95 -57.95
N ARG A 335 15.05 20.67 -57.53
CA ARG A 335 15.53 19.55 -58.35
C ARG A 335 14.75 19.43 -59.67
N ASN A 336 13.43 19.60 -59.64
CA ASN A 336 12.60 19.58 -60.85
C ASN A 336 12.92 20.76 -61.78
N ASN A 337 13.12 21.95 -61.23
CA ASN A 337 13.48 23.15 -62.01
C ASN A 337 14.86 23.00 -62.65
N VAL A 338 15.85 22.47 -61.93
CA VAL A 338 17.19 22.18 -62.46
C VAL A 338 17.13 21.13 -63.57
N LYS A 339 16.34 20.05 -63.40
CA LYS A 339 16.11 19.06 -64.47
C LYS A 339 15.46 19.68 -65.70
N ARG A 340 14.46 20.55 -65.52
CA ARG A 340 13.79 21.24 -66.63
C ARG A 340 14.77 22.11 -67.41
N ARG A 341 15.56 22.95 -66.73
CA ARG A 341 16.60 23.79 -67.36
C ARG A 341 17.65 22.97 -68.10
N ARG A 342 18.06 21.82 -67.55
CA ARG A 342 19.01 20.90 -68.20
C ARG A 342 18.43 20.24 -69.46
N ASN A 343 17.13 19.95 -69.47
CA ASN A 343 16.44 19.42 -70.65
C ASN A 343 16.20 20.50 -71.71
N GLU A 344 15.91 21.74 -71.30
CA GLU A 344 15.80 22.90 -72.21
C GLU A 344 17.14 23.16 -72.93
N GLN A 345 18.27 23.07 -72.24
CA GLN A 345 19.61 23.18 -72.86
C GLN A 345 19.91 22.06 -73.86
N LYS A 346 19.58 20.80 -73.52
CA LYS A 346 19.75 19.67 -74.45
C LYS A 346 18.83 19.75 -75.67
N GLY A 347 17.63 20.31 -75.50
CA GLY A 347 16.69 20.52 -76.61
C GLY A 347 17.16 21.59 -77.60
N GLN A 348 17.91 22.60 -77.13
CA GLN A 348 18.52 23.62 -77.99
C GLN A 348 19.71 23.09 -78.78
N GLU A 349 20.54 22.19 -78.21
CA GLU A 349 21.65 21.55 -78.94
C GLU A 349 21.18 20.63 -80.08
N LEU A 350 20.02 19.97 -79.94
CA LEU A 350 19.43 19.09 -80.97
C LEU A 350 18.72 19.83 -82.11
N THR A 351 18.58 21.15 -82.04
CA THR A 351 17.98 21.99 -83.10
C THR A 351 19.01 22.69 -84.01
N PHE A 352 20.31 22.45 -83.79
CA PHE A 352 21.41 23.03 -84.59
C PHE A 352 22.25 21.99 -85.37
N GLU A 353 21.82 20.73 -85.40
CA GLU A 353 22.22 19.71 -86.39
C GLU A 353 21.05 19.46 -87.35
#